data_AF-A0A2N8M5X1-F1
#
_entry.id   AF-A0A2N8M5X1-F1
#
_cell.length_a   1.000
_cell.length_b   1.000
_cell.length_c   1.000
_cell.angle_alpha   90.00
_cell.angle_beta   90.00
_cell.angle_gamma   90.00
#
_symmetry.space_group_name_H-M   'P 1'
#
loop_
_entity.id
_entity.type
_entity.pdbx_description
1 polymer ?
#
loop_
_entity_poly.entity_id
_entity_poly.type
_entity_poly.pdbx_seq_one_letter_code
_entity_poly.pdbx_strand_id
1 'polypeptide(L)'
;GADRGYRPHLLFDPAWYKNARGPRQRDQNPLIDYINYGAREGIDPSPYFATAFYRKAAGGTGAMSPLGHFVAHGLRRDLAPTPLFDRAWYLKNNPDVRRAGFDPFLHFVASGAKDGRSPGPLFDSAWYRMRNADARDEGMEPLHHYLAIGAREGRDPSRFFDTDFYVAAYSGQGVARETALAFYAEHGRDRWHSTHPVLPPPESPSAYFEELPWQRSMPVPGAIEAPFRLLIVDVGEATGRITAELKQLLTMLVTLPGLDVYCVTNAAMESIPRVAILDLSRPDLTLFDRRVVLERVLRAMRFLDPKGLVCEAACAALPLARTCADIGLPYHNLTEARPLAAADWAELLARRAAYRPSRQMTISVIVPNYNHARYLDERLASILEQRLRPDEIIFLDDG
;
A
#
# COMPACT_ATOMS: atom_id res chain seq x y z
N GLY A 1 14.21 25.91 30.51
CA GLY A 1 13.83 24.58 30.00
C GLY A 1 13.75 24.60 28.50
N ALA A 2 12.71 25.25 27.94
CA ALA A 2 12.51 25.38 26.50
C ALA A 2 13.71 26.01 25.75
N ASP A 3 14.35 27.04 26.30
CA ASP A 3 15.56 27.66 25.68
C ASP A 3 16.81 26.75 25.72
N ARG A 4 16.74 25.63 26.46
CA ARG A 4 17.74 24.56 26.48
C ARG A 4 17.28 23.31 25.71
N GLY A 5 16.23 23.43 24.89
CA GLY A 5 15.69 22.33 24.07
C GLY A 5 14.74 21.37 24.77
N TYR A 6 14.40 21.59 26.06
CA TYR A 6 13.48 20.71 26.77
C TYR A 6 12.02 20.94 26.33
N ARG A 7 11.35 19.85 25.94
CA ARG A 7 9.93 19.85 25.58
C ARG A 7 9.07 19.77 26.86
N PRO A 8 8.17 20.73 27.11
CA PRO A 8 7.26 20.67 28.25
C PRO A 8 6.34 19.44 28.24
N HIS A 9 6.06 18.92 27.04
CA HIS A 9 5.24 17.74 26.80
C HIS A 9 5.68 17.09 25.48
N LEU A 10 5.52 15.76 25.33
CA LEU A 10 5.90 15.04 24.09
C LEU A 10 5.24 15.64 22.82
N LEU A 11 4.03 16.16 22.97
CA LEU A 11 3.21 16.74 21.90
C LEU A 11 3.23 18.28 21.87
N PHE A 12 4.14 18.90 22.61
CA PHE A 12 4.39 20.34 22.51
C PHE A 12 5.86 20.56 22.14
N ASP A 13 6.08 21.05 20.92
CA ASP A 13 7.39 21.40 20.39
C ASP A 13 7.51 22.95 20.35
N PRO A 14 8.28 23.55 21.27
CA PRO A 14 8.43 25.01 21.32
C PRO A 14 9.00 25.61 20.03
N ALA A 15 9.90 24.91 19.33
CA ALA A 15 10.53 25.41 18.12
C ALA A 15 9.53 25.38 16.95
N TRP A 16 8.79 24.28 16.82
CA TRP A 16 7.69 24.16 15.85
C TRP A 16 6.64 25.24 16.07
N TYR A 17 6.16 25.38 17.31
CA TYR A 17 5.12 26.34 17.65
C TYR A 17 5.58 27.77 17.35
N LYS A 18 6.80 28.16 17.76
CA LYS A 18 7.36 29.49 17.46
C LYS A 18 7.41 29.76 15.96
N ASN A 19 7.85 28.79 15.16
CA ASN A 19 7.93 28.93 13.72
C ASN A 19 6.54 29.10 13.09
N ALA A 20 5.57 28.28 13.50
CA ALA A 20 4.19 28.38 13.01
C ALA A 20 3.47 29.67 13.48
N ARG A 21 3.80 30.16 14.69
CA ARG A 21 3.24 31.39 15.27
C ARG A 21 3.80 32.66 14.63
N GLY A 22 5.07 32.63 14.20
CA GLY A 22 5.77 33.79 13.65
C GLY A 22 5.91 34.95 14.65
N PRO A 23 6.04 36.20 14.20
CA PRO A 23 6.27 37.37 15.06
C PRO A 23 5.06 37.77 15.93
N ARG A 24 3.95 37.02 15.88
CA ARG A 24 2.71 37.30 16.63
C ARG A 24 2.71 36.74 18.05
N GLN A 25 3.82 36.16 18.51
CA GLN A 25 3.94 35.62 19.86
C GLN A 25 3.81 36.76 20.88
N ARG A 26 2.80 36.67 21.76
CA ARG A 26 2.49 37.71 22.75
C ARG A 26 3.14 37.43 24.10
N ASP A 27 3.23 36.15 24.46
CA ASP A 27 3.87 35.71 25.70
C ASP A 27 5.29 35.19 25.43
N GLN A 28 6.26 35.52 26.30
CA GLN A 28 7.63 35.00 26.17
C GLN A 28 7.70 33.47 26.23
N ASN A 29 6.74 32.83 26.92
CA ASN A 29 6.66 31.37 27.03
C ASN A 29 5.73 30.77 25.96
N PRO A 30 6.25 29.97 25.01
CA PRO A 30 5.47 29.39 23.91
C PRO A 30 4.27 28.55 24.35
N LEU A 31 4.39 27.81 25.45
CA LEU A 31 3.30 26.96 25.94
C LEU A 31 2.15 27.80 26.48
N ILE A 32 2.48 28.89 27.18
CA ILE A 32 1.49 29.83 27.71
C ILE A 32 0.79 30.55 26.56
N ASP A 33 1.56 31.02 25.56
CA ASP A 33 1.01 31.62 24.34
C ASP A 33 0.05 30.66 23.61
N TYR A 34 0.43 29.38 23.50
CA TYR A 34 -0.43 28.34 22.90
C TYR A 34 -1.72 28.16 23.69
N ILE A 35 -1.65 28.00 25.01
CA ILE A 35 -2.83 27.79 25.86
C ILE A 35 -3.79 28.99 25.77
N ASN A 36 -3.25 30.22 25.79
CA ASN A 36 -4.04 31.44 25.80
C ASN A 36 -4.60 31.80 24.41
N TYR A 37 -3.80 31.64 23.36
CA TYR A 37 -4.10 32.19 22.03
C TYR A 37 -3.96 31.16 20.93
N GLY A 38 -2.78 30.52 20.79
CA GLY A 38 -2.46 29.66 19.65
C GLY A 38 -3.43 28.50 19.44
N ALA A 39 -3.87 27.89 20.55
CA ALA A 39 -4.90 26.88 20.54
C ALA A 39 -6.19 27.41 19.91
N ARG A 40 -6.68 28.61 20.23
CA ARG A 40 -7.92 29.16 19.63
C ARG A 40 -7.75 29.51 18.15
N GLU A 41 -6.56 29.96 17.77
CA GLU A 41 -6.22 30.30 16.39
C GLU A 41 -5.92 29.09 15.50
N GLY A 42 -5.90 27.88 16.07
CA GLY A 42 -5.72 26.65 15.29
C GLY A 42 -4.27 26.32 14.95
N ILE A 43 -3.32 26.92 15.67
CA ILE A 43 -1.90 26.63 15.48
C ILE A 43 -1.57 25.28 16.10
N ASP A 44 -0.85 24.44 15.36
CA ASP A 44 -0.44 23.12 15.81
C ASP A 44 0.69 23.20 16.86
N PRO A 45 0.54 22.54 18.02
CA PRO A 45 1.54 22.60 19.09
C PRO A 45 2.78 21.75 18.79
N SER A 46 2.69 20.81 17.86
CA SER A 46 3.80 19.98 17.37
C SER A 46 3.44 19.38 16.01
N PRO A 47 4.43 18.81 15.27
CA PRO A 47 4.15 18.10 14.02
C PRO A 47 3.14 16.95 14.18
N TYR A 48 3.12 16.32 15.35
CA TYR A 48 2.29 15.14 15.61
C TYR A 48 0.88 15.45 16.11
N PHE A 49 0.50 16.73 16.19
CA PHE A 49 -0.80 17.15 16.71
C PHE A 49 -1.48 18.12 15.75
N ALA A 50 -2.53 17.65 15.07
CA ALA A 50 -3.34 18.44 14.14
C ALA A 50 -4.54 19.04 14.88
N THR A 51 -4.47 20.33 15.20
CA THR A 51 -5.40 21.03 16.08
C THR A 51 -6.81 21.11 15.50
N ALA A 52 -6.92 21.39 14.20
CA ALA A 52 -8.20 21.46 13.51
C ALA A 52 -8.89 20.07 13.48
N PHE A 53 -8.14 19.04 13.08
CA PHE A 53 -8.58 17.65 13.06
C PHE A 53 -9.05 17.18 14.44
N TYR A 54 -8.22 17.34 15.47
CA TYR A 54 -8.54 16.85 16.80
C TYR A 54 -9.77 17.53 17.40
N ARG A 55 -9.98 18.83 17.15
CA ARG A 55 -11.19 19.52 17.61
C ARG A 55 -12.46 18.95 17.00
N LYS A 56 -12.43 18.62 15.71
CA LYS A 56 -13.53 17.96 15.01
C LYS A 56 -13.77 16.58 15.60
N ALA A 57 -12.73 15.76 15.76
CA ALA A 57 -12.82 14.41 16.31
C ALA A 57 -13.33 14.39 17.77
N ALA A 58 -12.96 15.37 18.59
CA ALA A 58 -13.39 15.46 19.99
C ALA A 58 -14.86 15.88 20.18
N GLY A 59 -15.50 16.43 19.14
CA GLY A 59 -16.80 17.08 19.24
C GLY A 59 -16.75 18.43 19.98
N GLY A 60 -15.60 19.11 19.91
CA GLY A 60 -15.29 20.29 20.72
C GLY A 60 -14.43 19.98 21.96
N THR A 61 -13.84 21.02 22.55
CA THR A 61 -12.87 20.90 23.66
C THR A 61 -13.27 21.72 24.90
N GLY A 62 -14.46 22.32 24.89
CA GLY A 62 -14.94 23.18 25.95
C GLY A 62 -14.01 24.37 26.19
N ALA A 63 -13.66 24.62 27.46
CA ALA A 63 -12.72 25.66 27.86
C ALA A 63 -11.24 25.22 27.76
N MET A 64 -10.95 23.94 27.52
CA MET A 64 -9.59 23.42 27.46
C MET A 64 -8.97 23.71 26.09
N SER A 65 -7.64 23.81 26.04
CA SER A 65 -6.92 23.74 24.76
C SER A 65 -7.07 22.34 24.14
N PRO A 66 -6.96 22.18 22.81
CA PRO A 66 -7.02 20.87 22.17
C PRO A 66 -5.98 19.87 22.72
N LEU A 67 -4.74 20.32 22.93
CA LEU A 67 -3.73 19.51 23.60
C LEU A 67 -4.13 19.15 25.05
N GLY A 68 -4.65 20.11 25.81
CA GLY A 68 -5.10 19.86 27.19
C GLY A 68 -6.24 18.84 27.25
N HIS A 69 -7.22 18.96 26.35
CA HIS A 69 -8.31 18.00 26.22
C HIS A 69 -7.81 16.61 25.80
N PHE A 70 -6.82 16.53 24.90
CA PHE A 70 -6.19 15.25 24.53
C PHE A 70 -5.55 14.54 25.72
N VAL A 71 -4.75 15.27 26.50
CA VAL A 71 -4.09 14.72 27.69
C VAL A 71 -5.13 14.29 28.74
N ALA A 72 -6.18 15.09 28.97
CA ALA A 72 -7.17 14.80 30.00
C ALA A 72 -8.19 13.71 29.61
N HIS A 73 -8.59 13.66 28.34
CA HIS A 73 -9.72 12.86 27.87
C HIS A 73 -9.43 12.08 26.60
N GLY A 74 -8.66 12.62 25.66
CA GLY A 74 -8.41 12.02 24.35
C GLY A 74 -7.83 10.62 24.43
N LEU A 75 -6.80 10.43 25.25
CA LEU A 75 -6.15 9.12 25.46
C LEU A 75 -7.15 8.05 25.95
N ARG A 76 -8.03 8.40 26.91
CA ARG A 76 -9.05 7.48 27.46
C ARG A 76 -10.22 7.21 26.50
N ARG A 77 -10.40 8.08 25.51
CA ARG A 77 -11.45 8.00 24.49
C ARG A 77 -10.93 7.41 23.17
N ASP A 78 -9.68 6.93 23.15
CA ASP A 78 -9.00 6.41 21.98
C ASP A 78 -9.02 7.38 20.77
N LEU A 79 -9.01 8.69 21.05
CA LEU A 79 -8.99 9.72 19.99
C LEU A 79 -7.57 9.90 19.46
N ALA A 80 -7.39 9.85 18.14
CA ALA A 80 -6.12 10.21 17.50
C ALA A 80 -5.95 11.74 17.45
N PRO A 81 -4.78 12.30 17.80
CA PRO A 81 -4.52 13.74 17.71
C PRO A 81 -4.11 14.19 16.30
N THR A 82 -3.92 13.26 15.36
CA THR A 82 -3.53 13.51 13.98
C THR A 82 -4.18 12.45 13.06
N PRO A 83 -4.57 12.80 11.82
CA PRO A 83 -5.06 11.82 10.87
C PRO A 83 -3.96 10.89 10.34
N LEU A 84 -2.68 11.21 10.60
CA LEU A 84 -1.53 10.47 10.08
C LEU A 84 -1.09 9.29 10.95
N PHE A 85 -1.84 8.98 12.01
CA PHE A 85 -1.57 7.84 12.88
C PHE A 85 -2.77 6.89 12.92
N ASP A 86 -2.55 5.65 12.47
CA ASP A 86 -3.56 4.60 12.49
C ASP A 86 -3.31 3.65 13.66
N ARG A 87 -4.10 3.83 14.73
CA ARG A 87 -3.98 3.04 15.96
C ARG A 87 -4.15 1.54 15.74
N ALA A 88 -5.16 1.15 14.97
CA ALA A 88 -5.50 -0.26 14.76
C ALA A 88 -4.39 -0.94 13.94
N TRP A 89 -3.93 -0.29 12.89
CA TRP A 89 -2.80 -0.75 12.08
C TRP A 89 -1.51 -0.82 12.91
N TYR A 90 -1.22 0.20 13.72
CA TYR A 90 -0.01 0.24 14.53
C TYR A 90 0.03 -0.93 15.52
N LEU A 91 -1.06 -1.18 16.26
CA LEU A 91 -1.12 -2.30 17.21
C LEU A 91 -1.10 -3.66 16.51
N LYS A 92 -1.64 -3.78 15.29
CA LYS A 92 -1.57 -5.00 14.48
C LYS A 92 -0.13 -5.34 14.12
N ASN A 93 0.65 -4.34 13.68
CA ASN A 93 2.04 -4.50 13.23
C ASN A 93 3.07 -4.48 14.37
N ASN A 94 2.69 -4.02 15.57
CA ASN A 94 3.57 -3.91 16.74
C ASN A 94 2.99 -4.71 17.91
N PRO A 95 3.03 -6.06 17.85
CA PRO A 95 2.41 -6.93 18.85
C PRO A 95 3.10 -6.85 20.23
N ASP A 96 4.35 -6.40 20.28
CA ASP A 96 5.09 -6.08 21.50
C ASP A 96 4.46 -4.90 22.25
N VAL A 97 4.13 -3.81 21.54
CA VAL A 97 3.44 -2.64 22.10
C VAL A 97 2.05 -3.03 22.62
N ARG A 98 1.34 -3.84 21.83
CA ARG A 98 0.02 -4.37 22.21
C ARG A 98 0.08 -5.21 23.49
N ARG A 99 1.09 -6.07 23.64
CA ARG A 99 1.28 -6.89 24.86
C ARG A 99 1.69 -6.05 26.07
N ALA A 100 2.50 -5.02 25.87
CA ALA A 100 2.94 -4.13 26.93
C ALA A 100 1.82 -3.21 27.45
N GLY A 101 0.71 -3.06 26.70
CA GLY A 101 -0.42 -2.23 27.10
C GLY A 101 -0.13 -0.73 27.06
N PHE A 102 0.92 -0.30 26.34
CA PHE A 102 1.21 1.11 26.13
C PHE A 102 0.17 1.74 25.20
N ASP A 103 -0.11 3.03 25.41
CA ASP A 103 -0.83 3.81 24.41
C ASP A 103 0.01 3.83 23.11
N PRO A 104 -0.55 3.37 21.97
CA PRO A 104 0.23 3.16 20.75
C PRO A 104 0.74 4.48 20.16
N PHE A 105 -0.02 5.56 20.29
CA PHE A 105 0.39 6.86 19.77
C PHE A 105 1.52 7.45 20.61
N LEU A 106 1.39 7.42 21.94
CA LEU A 106 2.46 7.87 22.84
C LEU A 106 3.72 7.02 22.68
N HIS A 107 3.57 5.69 22.52
CA HIS A 107 4.70 4.81 22.22
C HIS A 107 5.41 5.23 20.93
N PHE A 108 4.64 5.45 19.85
CA PHE A 108 5.20 5.88 18.58
C PHE A 108 5.99 7.19 18.71
N VAL A 109 5.42 8.22 19.35
CA VAL A 109 6.08 9.53 19.50
C VAL A 109 7.29 9.45 20.44
N ALA A 110 7.24 8.64 21.49
CA ALA A 110 8.31 8.55 22.48
C ALA A 110 9.54 7.77 21.96
N SER A 111 9.32 6.65 21.26
CA SER A 111 10.40 5.76 20.81
C SER A 111 10.14 5.14 19.45
N GLY A 112 8.90 4.77 19.13
CA GLY A 112 8.61 3.97 17.94
C GLY A 112 9.01 4.63 16.61
N ALA A 113 8.92 5.95 16.51
CA ALA A 113 9.42 6.70 15.36
C ALA A 113 10.94 6.49 15.17
N LYS A 114 11.70 6.61 16.27
CA LYS A 114 13.17 6.42 16.31
C LYS A 114 13.58 5.04 15.87
N ASP A 115 12.83 4.05 16.34
CA ASP A 115 12.98 2.65 15.98
C ASP A 115 12.61 2.38 14.51
N GLY A 116 12.17 3.38 13.75
CA GLY A 116 11.80 3.27 12.35
C GLY A 116 10.44 2.62 12.11
N ARG A 117 9.58 2.53 13.14
CA ARG A 117 8.23 1.96 12.99
C ARG A 117 7.36 2.94 12.21
N SER A 118 6.53 2.43 11.30
CA SER A 118 5.58 3.27 10.57
C SER A 118 4.37 3.65 11.44
N PRO A 119 3.83 4.88 11.34
CA PRO A 119 2.66 5.34 12.09
C PRO A 119 1.33 4.76 11.57
N GLY A 120 1.35 4.22 10.34
CA GLY A 120 0.15 3.76 9.63
C GLY A 120 0.48 3.38 8.19
N PRO A 121 -0.52 2.93 7.41
CA PRO A 121 -0.32 2.47 6.04
C PRO A 121 0.05 3.59 5.05
N LEU A 122 -0.19 4.85 5.40
CA LEU A 122 0.03 6.00 4.52
C LEU A 122 1.47 6.51 4.50
N PHE A 123 2.28 6.10 5.49
CA PHE A 123 3.66 6.57 5.64
C PHE A 123 4.58 5.40 5.92
N ASP A 124 5.57 5.19 5.05
CA ASP A 124 6.57 4.12 5.20
C ASP A 124 7.88 4.71 5.70
N SER A 125 8.16 4.53 7.00
CA SER A 125 9.32 5.16 7.64
C SER A 125 10.66 4.63 7.12
N ALA A 126 10.74 3.34 6.82
CA ALA A 126 11.95 2.72 6.30
C ALA A 126 12.22 3.18 4.86
N TRP A 127 11.18 3.13 4.01
CA TRP A 127 11.27 3.59 2.63
C TRP A 127 11.59 5.09 2.54
N TYR A 128 10.92 5.90 3.36
CA TYR A 128 11.14 7.35 3.40
C TYR A 128 12.59 7.67 3.81
N ARG A 129 13.11 7.03 4.87
CA ARG A 129 14.49 7.21 5.32
C ARG A 129 15.50 6.77 4.25
N MET A 130 15.23 5.69 3.52
CA MET A 130 16.09 5.21 2.43
C MET A 130 16.14 6.20 1.25
N ARG A 131 15.00 6.82 0.92
CA ARG A 131 14.87 7.76 -0.21
C ARG A 131 15.46 9.14 0.09
N ASN A 132 15.51 9.53 1.38
CA ASN A 132 15.83 10.87 1.84
C ASN A 132 17.10 10.86 2.70
N ALA A 133 18.25 11.02 2.04
CA ALA A 133 19.56 10.95 2.69
C ALA A 133 19.74 12.04 3.77
N ASP A 134 19.20 13.23 3.56
CA ASP A 134 19.20 14.33 4.54
C ASP A 134 18.47 13.94 5.85
N ALA A 135 17.30 13.32 5.76
CA ALA A 135 16.58 12.81 6.93
C ALA A 135 17.43 11.80 7.72
N ARG A 136 18.18 10.94 7.00
CA ARG A 136 19.07 9.95 7.60
C ARG A 136 20.32 10.58 8.21
N ASP A 137 20.99 11.45 7.46
CA ASP A 137 22.30 12.01 7.81
C ASP A 137 22.19 13.03 8.95
N GLU A 138 21.05 13.73 9.06
CA GLU A 138 20.73 14.61 10.19
C GLU A 138 20.14 13.84 11.40
N GLY A 139 19.93 12.52 11.27
CA GLY A 139 19.32 11.70 12.32
C GLY A 139 17.89 12.13 12.66
N MET A 140 17.18 12.78 11.73
CA MET A 140 15.80 13.20 11.94
C MET A 140 14.85 12.01 11.82
N GLU A 141 13.81 12.04 12.65
CA GLU A 141 12.75 11.04 12.56
C GLU A 141 12.00 11.13 11.22
N PRO A 142 11.75 10.01 10.50
CA PRO A 142 11.21 10.06 9.14
C PRO A 142 9.92 10.86 8.99
N LEU A 143 8.92 10.59 9.85
CA LEU A 143 7.66 11.34 9.83
C LEU A 143 7.87 12.81 10.24
N HIS A 144 8.75 13.08 11.20
CA HIS A 144 9.09 14.44 11.61
C HIS A 144 9.69 15.24 10.45
N HIS A 145 10.67 14.65 9.76
CA HIS A 145 11.32 15.23 8.60
C HIS A 145 10.31 15.49 7.48
N TYR A 146 9.44 14.51 7.20
CA TYR A 146 8.37 14.69 6.21
C TYR A 146 7.48 15.89 6.55
N LEU A 147 7.00 15.99 7.79
CA LEU A 147 6.10 17.07 8.21
C LEU A 147 6.79 18.44 8.25
N ALA A 148 8.08 18.49 8.56
CA ALA A 148 8.83 19.74 8.64
C ALA A 148 9.28 20.25 7.26
N ILE A 149 9.75 19.35 6.41
CA ILE A 149 10.48 19.68 5.18
C ILE A 149 9.86 18.93 3.99
N GLY A 150 9.80 17.60 4.07
CA GLY A 150 9.52 16.76 2.90
C GLY A 150 8.19 17.03 2.22
N ALA A 151 7.13 17.28 2.98
CA ALA A 151 5.81 17.55 2.42
C ALA A 151 5.82 18.84 1.59
N ARG A 152 6.47 19.93 2.07
CA ARG A 152 6.61 21.20 1.32
C ARG A 152 7.36 21.01 0.00
N GLU A 153 8.39 20.17 0.04
CA GLU A 153 9.23 19.87 -1.11
C GLU A 153 8.58 18.88 -2.11
N GLY A 154 7.37 18.39 -1.82
CA GLY A 154 6.67 17.45 -2.69
C GLY A 154 7.23 16.02 -2.62
N ARG A 155 7.95 15.68 -1.54
CA ARG A 155 8.48 14.33 -1.36
C ARG A 155 7.36 13.34 -1.10
N ASP A 156 7.53 12.12 -1.57
CA ASP A 156 6.54 11.07 -1.37
C ASP A 156 6.66 10.48 0.05
N PRO A 157 5.56 10.23 0.77
CA PRO A 157 5.58 9.63 2.10
C PRO A 157 5.68 8.09 2.09
N SER A 158 5.40 7.47 0.95
CA SER A 158 5.55 6.04 0.73
C SER A 158 5.61 5.76 -0.77
N ARG A 159 5.95 4.53 -1.14
CA ARG A 159 5.86 4.06 -2.54
C ARG A 159 4.43 4.11 -3.13
N PHE A 160 3.41 4.36 -2.30
CA PHE A 160 2.01 4.31 -2.68
C PHE A 160 1.34 5.68 -2.80
N PHE A 161 2.11 6.75 -2.63
CA PHE A 161 1.59 8.11 -2.63
C PHE A 161 2.55 9.01 -3.40
N ASP A 162 2.14 9.39 -4.61
CA ASP A 162 2.80 10.39 -5.45
C ASP A 162 2.20 11.76 -5.09
N THR A 163 2.98 12.54 -4.34
CA THR A 163 2.52 13.83 -3.80
C THR A 163 2.17 14.82 -4.91
N ASP A 164 2.99 14.89 -5.95
CA ASP A 164 2.79 15.85 -7.03
C ASP A 164 1.59 15.49 -7.90
N PHE A 165 1.41 14.21 -8.21
CA PHE A 165 0.18 13.72 -8.84
C PHE A 165 -1.04 14.03 -7.99
N TYR A 166 -1.01 13.74 -6.69
CA TYR A 166 -2.15 13.94 -5.81
C TYR A 166 -2.56 15.42 -5.73
N VAL A 167 -1.58 16.31 -5.58
CA VAL A 167 -1.82 17.76 -5.57
C VAL A 167 -2.36 18.21 -6.93
N ALA A 168 -1.79 17.74 -8.04
CA ALA A 168 -2.30 18.08 -9.37
C ALA A 168 -3.76 17.63 -9.56
N ALA A 169 -4.08 16.41 -9.14
CA ALA A 169 -5.42 15.81 -9.28
C ALA A 169 -6.47 16.48 -8.39
N TYR A 170 -6.10 16.98 -7.21
CA TYR A 170 -7.05 17.45 -6.19
C TYR A 170 -6.85 18.90 -5.73
N SER A 171 -6.01 19.68 -6.41
CA SER A 171 -5.75 21.11 -6.12
C SER A 171 -7.04 21.95 -6.04
N GLY A 172 -8.05 21.63 -6.86
CA GLY A 172 -9.37 22.28 -6.82
C GLY A 172 -10.14 22.12 -5.50
N GLN A 173 -9.71 21.22 -4.61
CA GLN A 173 -10.26 21.04 -3.25
C GLN A 173 -9.42 21.71 -2.16
N GLY A 174 -8.47 22.58 -2.54
CA GLY A 174 -7.57 23.26 -1.60
C GLY A 174 -6.43 22.37 -1.09
N VAL A 175 -6.12 21.28 -1.81
CA VAL A 175 -4.99 20.40 -1.48
C VAL A 175 -3.68 21.07 -1.89
N ALA A 176 -2.76 21.19 -0.94
CA ALA A 176 -1.39 21.64 -1.14
C ALA A 176 -0.42 20.52 -0.78
N ARG A 177 0.85 20.62 -1.16
CA ARG A 177 1.84 19.54 -0.90
C ARG A 177 1.98 19.26 0.60
N GLU A 178 1.91 20.30 1.44
CA GLU A 178 1.99 20.24 2.89
C GLU A 178 0.81 19.51 3.54
N THR A 179 -0.35 19.57 2.90
CA THR A 179 -1.59 18.99 3.41
C THR A 179 -2.02 17.74 2.66
N ALA A 180 -1.32 17.35 1.59
CA ALA A 180 -1.72 16.26 0.70
C ALA A 180 -2.00 14.95 1.44
N LEU A 181 -1.05 14.50 2.28
CA LEU A 181 -1.19 13.24 3.02
C LEU A 181 -2.30 13.32 4.08
N ALA A 182 -2.39 14.43 4.81
CA ALA A 182 -3.42 14.63 5.84
C ALA A 182 -4.81 14.74 5.23
N PHE A 183 -4.94 15.49 4.14
CA PHE A 183 -6.18 15.61 3.38
C PHE A 183 -6.61 14.24 2.83
N TYR A 184 -5.67 13.45 2.31
CA TYR A 184 -5.95 12.09 1.89
C TYR A 184 -6.45 11.23 3.04
N ALA A 185 -5.77 11.27 4.19
CA ALA A 185 -6.16 10.52 5.39
C ALA A 185 -7.56 10.91 5.93
N GLU A 186 -7.92 12.20 5.86
CA GLU A 186 -9.19 12.70 6.40
C GLU A 186 -10.37 12.61 5.44
N HIS A 187 -10.13 12.70 4.14
CA HIS A 187 -11.19 12.84 3.14
C HIS A 187 -10.96 11.95 1.93
N GLY A 188 -9.70 11.83 1.49
CA GLY A 188 -9.36 11.11 0.26
C GLY A 188 -9.61 9.61 0.35
N ARG A 189 -9.49 9.01 1.55
CA ARG A 189 -9.83 7.61 1.82
C ARG A 189 -11.30 7.33 1.50
N ASP A 190 -12.21 8.01 2.20
CA ASP A 190 -13.66 7.88 2.03
C ASP A 190 -14.16 8.28 0.63
N ARG A 191 -13.44 9.21 -0.03
CA ARG A 191 -13.78 9.73 -1.36
C ARG A 191 -13.07 9.03 -2.50
N TRP A 192 -12.35 7.94 -2.24
CA TRP A 192 -11.65 7.17 -3.27
C TRP A 192 -10.66 8.00 -4.10
N HIS A 193 -9.93 8.90 -3.46
CA HIS A 193 -8.91 9.66 -4.16
C HIS A 193 -7.75 8.75 -4.58
N SER A 194 -7.33 8.85 -5.84
CA SER A 194 -6.16 8.14 -6.36
C SER A 194 -4.91 8.81 -5.81
N THR A 195 -4.04 8.06 -5.15
CA THR A 195 -2.82 8.60 -4.54
C THR A 195 -1.61 8.53 -5.47
N HIS A 196 -1.75 7.90 -6.63
CA HIS A 196 -0.65 7.71 -7.58
C HIS A 196 -1.23 7.50 -8.98
N PRO A 197 -0.55 7.92 -10.06
CA PRO A 197 -1.07 7.82 -11.44
C PRO A 197 -1.39 6.40 -11.91
N VAL A 198 -0.79 5.38 -11.29
CA VAL A 198 -0.93 3.97 -11.67
C VAL A 198 -1.52 3.10 -10.56
N LEU A 199 -1.76 3.65 -9.36
CA LEU A 199 -2.38 2.89 -8.27
C LEU A 199 -3.89 3.11 -8.25
N PRO A 200 -4.67 2.07 -7.88
CA PRO A 200 -6.07 2.28 -7.52
C PRO A 200 -6.17 3.09 -6.22
N PRO A 201 -7.24 3.89 -6.03
CA PRO A 201 -7.45 4.65 -4.80
C PRO A 201 -7.60 3.72 -3.58
N PRO A 202 -6.93 4.01 -2.44
CA PRO A 202 -7.01 3.13 -1.28
C PRO A 202 -8.38 3.16 -0.58
N GLU A 203 -8.78 1.96 -0.12
CA GLU A 203 -9.86 1.63 0.82
C GLU A 203 -11.19 1.09 0.28
N SER A 204 -11.31 0.72 -1.01
CA SER A 204 -12.58 0.23 -1.60
C SER A 204 -13.29 -0.68 -0.58
N PRO A 205 -14.56 -0.44 -0.14
CA PRO A 205 -15.18 -1.16 0.97
C PRO A 205 -15.66 -2.55 0.55
N SER A 206 -15.02 -3.04 -0.50
CA SER A 206 -15.15 -4.36 -1.02
C SER A 206 -14.23 -5.21 -0.16
N ALA A 207 -14.82 -6.07 0.68
CA ALA A 207 -14.13 -7.24 1.25
C ALA A 207 -13.24 -7.94 0.19
N TYR A 208 -13.56 -7.77 -1.10
CA TYR A 208 -12.84 -8.32 -2.21
C TYR A 208 -11.51 -7.62 -2.56
N PHE A 209 -11.23 -6.35 -2.27
CA PHE A 209 -9.94 -5.76 -2.72
C PHE A 209 -8.74 -6.15 -1.84
N GLU A 210 -8.97 -6.39 -0.54
CA GLU A 210 -7.99 -7.04 0.35
C GLU A 210 -7.99 -8.57 0.18
N GLU A 211 -9.12 -9.19 -0.18
CA GLU A 211 -9.22 -10.63 -0.44
C GLU A 211 -8.83 -11.05 -1.86
N LEU A 212 -8.68 -10.10 -2.78
CA LEU A 212 -8.24 -10.38 -4.12
C LEU A 212 -6.74 -10.73 -4.07
N PRO A 213 -6.34 -11.74 -4.84
CA PRO A 213 -5.09 -12.49 -4.65
C PRO A 213 -3.81 -11.66 -4.84
N TRP A 214 -3.89 -10.42 -5.29
CA TRP A 214 -2.73 -9.53 -5.36
C TRP A 214 -2.16 -9.13 -3.99
N GLN A 215 -2.93 -9.19 -2.90
CA GLN A 215 -2.38 -9.05 -1.54
C GLN A 215 -1.60 -10.31 -1.09
N ARG A 216 -1.76 -11.48 -1.74
CA ARG A 216 -0.95 -12.68 -1.46
C ARG A 216 0.47 -12.59 -2.04
N SER A 217 1.05 -11.40 -2.00
CA SER A 217 2.49 -11.17 -2.22
C SER A 217 3.23 -11.21 -0.87
N MET A 218 2.95 -12.24 -0.06
CA MET A 218 3.91 -12.71 0.92
C MET A 218 4.42 -14.02 0.35
N PRO A 219 5.70 -14.14 -0.03
CA PRO A 219 6.24 -15.43 -0.40
C PRO A 219 5.97 -16.36 0.79
N VAL A 220 5.27 -17.46 0.55
CA VAL A 220 5.47 -18.62 1.42
C VAL A 220 6.97 -18.88 1.35
N PRO A 221 7.69 -18.96 2.48
CA PRO A 221 9.12 -19.27 2.43
C PRO A 221 9.31 -20.55 1.60
N GLY A 222 9.94 -20.43 0.42
CA GLY A 222 10.15 -21.52 -0.53
C GLY A 222 9.21 -21.56 -1.77
N ALA A 223 8.24 -20.67 -1.90
CA ALA A 223 7.45 -20.53 -3.14
C ALA A 223 8.07 -19.45 -4.04
N ILE A 224 8.64 -19.87 -5.15
CA ILE A 224 9.07 -18.97 -6.23
C ILE A 224 7.83 -18.31 -6.80
N GLU A 225 7.84 -16.98 -6.90
CA GLU A 225 6.79 -16.18 -7.53
C GLU A 225 6.39 -16.82 -8.87
N ALA A 226 5.09 -16.98 -9.13
CA ALA A 226 4.64 -17.38 -10.45
C ALA A 226 5.15 -16.33 -11.45
N PRO A 227 5.92 -16.70 -12.49
CA PRO A 227 6.61 -15.75 -13.36
C PRO A 227 5.67 -14.91 -14.22
N PHE A 228 4.37 -15.20 -14.24
CA PHE A 228 3.41 -14.57 -15.14
C PHE A 228 1.97 -14.62 -14.63
N ARG A 229 1.29 -13.47 -14.61
CA ARG A 229 -0.13 -13.36 -14.26
C ARG A 229 -1.00 -13.13 -15.50
N LEU A 230 -2.14 -13.80 -15.54
CA LEU A 230 -3.16 -13.67 -16.58
C LEU A 230 -4.49 -13.28 -15.96
N LEU A 231 -5.02 -12.11 -16.34
CA LEU A 231 -6.33 -11.64 -15.95
C LEU A 231 -7.31 -11.83 -17.11
N ILE A 232 -8.33 -12.66 -16.89
CA ILE A 232 -9.43 -12.86 -17.84
C ILE A 232 -10.64 -12.05 -17.37
N VAL A 233 -11.11 -11.15 -18.22
CA VAL A 233 -12.30 -10.35 -17.98
C VAL A 233 -13.42 -10.87 -18.88
N ASP A 234 -14.48 -11.34 -18.25
CA ASP A 234 -15.75 -11.65 -18.91
C ASP A 234 -16.64 -10.40 -18.88
N VAL A 235 -16.90 -9.90 -20.08
CA VAL A 235 -17.62 -8.65 -20.35
C VAL A 235 -19.07 -8.92 -20.81
N GLY A 236 -19.64 -10.08 -20.49
CA GLY A 236 -20.99 -10.42 -20.94
C GLY A 236 -22.13 -9.79 -20.12
N GLU A 237 -23.16 -9.29 -20.81
CA GLU A 237 -24.56 -9.34 -20.35
C GLU A 237 -25.40 -10.16 -21.35
N ALA A 238 -26.24 -11.06 -20.81
CA ALA A 238 -27.31 -11.83 -21.46
C ALA A 238 -26.92 -12.85 -22.56
N THR A 239 -26.78 -14.13 -22.18
CA THR A 239 -27.35 -15.34 -22.87
C THR A 239 -26.83 -16.68 -22.31
N GLY A 240 -25.98 -16.67 -21.28
CA GLY A 240 -25.60 -17.90 -20.55
C GLY A 240 -24.72 -18.89 -21.33
N ARG A 241 -24.19 -18.47 -22.48
CA ARG A 241 -23.47 -19.30 -23.45
C ARG A 241 -21.95 -19.10 -23.45
N ILE A 242 -21.41 -18.39 -22.46
CA ILE A 242 -19.96 -18.12 -22.32
C ILE A 242 -19.44 -18.66 -20.99
N THR A 243 -20.26 -18.74 -19.93
CA THR A 243 -19.79 -19.15 -18.60
C THR A 243 -19.28 -20.60 -18.58
N ALA A 244 -19.86 -21.51 -19.36
CA ALA A 244 -19.39 -22.90 -19.44
C ALA A 244 -18.04 -22.99 -20.17
N GLU A 245 -17.91 -22.26 -21.27
CA GLU A 245 -16.72 -22.15 -22.10
C GLU A 245 -15.58 -21.46 -21.32
N LEU A 246 -15.91 -20.40 -20.57
CA LEU A 246 -14.99 -19.70 -19.68
C LEU A 246 -14.53 -20.61 -18.54
N LYS A 247 -15.44 -21.38 -17.91
CA LYS A 247 -15.08 -22.36 -16.89
C LYS A 247 -14.12 -23.41 -17.45
N GLN A 248 -14.37 -23.91 -18.66
CA GLN A 248 -13.48 -24.85 -19.34
C GLN A 248 -12.11 -24.22 -19.64
N LEU A 249 -12.08 -22.98 -20.13
CA LEU A 249 -10.87 -22.23 -20.39
C LEU A 249 -10.04 -22.03 -19.11
N LEU A 250 -10.66 -21.54 -18.04
CA LEU A 250 -9.99 -21.31 -16.76
C LEU A 250 -9.43 -22.61 -16.17
N THR A 251 -10.21 -23.70 -16.23
CA THR A 251 -9.78 -25.03 -15.78
C THR A 251 -8.58 -25.56 -16.57
N MET A 252 -8.52 -25.26 -17.87
CA MET A 252 -7.38 -25.62 -18.71
C MET A 252 -6.14 -24.76 -18.38
N LEU A 253 -6.29 -23.45 -18.29
CA LEU A 253 -5.17 -22.53 -18.07
C LEU A 253 -4.49 -22.75 -16.71
N VAL A 254 -5.23 -23.10 -15.66
CA VAL A 254 -4.65 -23.36 -14.33
C VAL A 254 -3.79 -24.64 -14.29
N THR A 255 -3.84 -25.47 -15.32
CA THR A 255 -2.91 -26.61 -15.49
C THR A 255 -1.55 -26.20 -16.05
N LEU A 256 -1.42 -24.99 -16.60
CA LEU A 256 -0.15 -24.49 -17.13
C LEU A 256 0.78 -24.10 -15.97
N PRO A 257 1.98 -24.69 -15.86
CA PRO A 257 2.88 -24.44 -14.74
C PRO A 257 3.49 -23.04 -14.82
N GLY A 258 3.44 -22.29 -13.71
CA GLY A 258 3.95 -20.92 -13.64
C GLY A 258 2.97 -19.84 -14.08
N LEU A 259 1.70 -20.22 -14.32
CA LEU A 259 0.63 -19.29 -14.68
C LEU A 259 -0.31 -19.09 -13.51
N ASP A 260 -0.41 -17.85 -13.04
CA ASP A 260 -1.48 -17.45 -12.12
C ASP A 260 -2.65 -16.88 -12.91
N VAL A 261 -3.82 -17.54 -12.79
CA VAL A 261 -5.03 -17.19 -13.55
C VAL A 261 -6.05 -16.53 -12.64
N TYR A 262 -6.50 -15.35 -13.05
CA TYR A 262 -7.51 -14.55 -12.36
C TYR A 262 -8.70 -14.32 -13.30
N CYS A 263 -9.90 -14.27 -12.72
CA CYS A 263 -11.11 -13.99 -13.49
C CYS A 263 -11.90 -12.85 -12.85
N VAL A 264 -12.36 -11.91 -13.68
CA VAL A 264 -13.40 -10.94 -13.32
C VAL A 264 -14.58 -11.19 -14.25
N THR A 265 -15.77 -11.42 -13.70
CA THR A 265 -16.95 -11.76 -14.50
C THR A 265 -18.17 -10.96 -14.04
N ASN A 266 -19.04 -10.60 -14.98
CA ASN A 266 -20.34 -10.00 -14.72
C ASN A 266 -21.45 -11.05 -14.50
N ALA A 267 -21.10 -12.34 -14.43
CA ALA A 267 -22.03 -13.44 -14.18
C ALA A 267 -21.60 -14.26 -12.96
N ALA A 268 -22.58 -14.75 -12.20
CA ALA A 268 -22.33 -15.66 -11.09
C ALA A 268 -21.60 -16.92 -11.59
N MET A 269 -20.47 -17.24 -10.97
CA MET A 269 -19.64 -18.39 -11.33
C MET A 269 -19.31 -19.20 -10.08
N GLU A 270 -19.43 -20.52 -10.18
CA GLU A 270 -18.98 -21.43 -9.12
C GLU A 270 -17.47 -21.31 -8.91
N SER A 271 -17.00 -21.55 -7.69
CA SER A 271 -15.57 -21.60 -7.39
C SER A 271 -14.87 -22.65 -8.24
N ILE A 272 -13.84 -22.22 -8.98
CA ILE A 272 -12.91 -23.10 -9.68
C ILE A 272 -11.67 -23.24 -8.81
N PRO A 273 -11.23 -24.46 -8.48
CA PRO A 273 -10.02 -24.66 -7.67
C PRO A 273 -8.82 -23.92 -8.27
N ARG A 274 -8.08 -23.20 -7.42
CA ARG A 274 -6.86 -22.44 -7.78
C ARG A 274 -7.05 -21.25 -8.72
N VAL A 275 -8.29 -20.92 -9.09
CA VAL A 275 -8.61 -19.68 -9.82
C VAL A 275 -9.31 -18.73 -8.86
N ALA A 276 -8.81 -17.51 -8.73
CA ALA A 276 -9.53 -16.49 -7.97
C ALA A 276 -10.52 -15.77 -8.91
N ILE A 277 -11.77 -15.67 -8.47
CA ILE A 277 -12.87 -15.12 -9.26
C ILE A 277 -13.45 -13.90 -8.53
N LEU A 278 -13.51 -12.77 -9.23
CA LEU A 278 -14.27 -11.59 -8.84
C LEU A 278 -15.60 -11.57 -9.58
N ASP A 279 -16.67 -11.89 -8.85
CA ASP A 279 -18.03 -11.83 -9.36
C ASP A 279 -18.61 -10.41 -9.21
N LEU A 280 -18.77 -9.71 -10.33
CA LEU A 280 -19.38 -8.38 -10.44
C LEU A 280 -20.92 -8.42 -10.52
N SER A 281 -21.51 -9.60 -10.65
CA SER A 281 -22.97 -9.79 -10.73
C SER A 281 -23.66 -9.59 -9.38
N ARG A 282 -22.90 -9.64 -8.27
CA ARG A 282 -23.47 -9.62 -6.93
C ARG A 282 -24.24 -8.32 -6.60
N PRO A 283 -25.31 -8.42 -5.81
CA PRO A 283 -26.18 -7.28 -5.51
C PRO A 283 -25.54 -6.21 -4.62
N ASP A 284 -24.55 -6.54 -3.78
CA ASP A 284 -23.83 -5.56 -2.94
C ASP A 284 -22.93 -4.62 -3.76
N LEU A 285 -22.55 -5.02 -4.97
CA LEU A 285 -21.78 -4.18 -5.89
C LEU A 285 -22.63 -3.14 -6.61
N THR A 286 -23.97 -3.22 -6.55
CA THR A 286 -24.87 -2.24 -7.18
C THR A 286 -24.77 -0.82 -6.61
N LEU A 287 -24.24 -0.67 -5.39
CA LEU A 287 -23.89 0.63 -4.81
C LEU A 287 -22.72 1.31 -5.53
N PHE A 288 -21.95 0.56 -6.32
CA PHE A 288 -20.83 1.01 -7.12
C PHE A 288 -21.06 0.70 -8.61
N ASP A 289 -20.46 1.49 -9.49
CA ASP A 289 -20.46 1.14 -10.91
C ASP A 289 -19.49 -0.04 -11.15
N ARG A 290 -19.98 -1.15 -11.71
CA ARG A 290 -19.16 -2.31 -12.10
C ARG A 290 -17.95 -1.91 -12.96
N ARG A 291 -18.13 -0.89 -13.81
CA ARG A 291 -17.06 -0.30 -14.63
C ARG A 291 -15.94 0.28 -13.77
N VAL A 292 -16.29 0.98 -12.69
CA VAL A 292 -15.30 1.58 -11.77
C VAL A 292 -14.50 0.47 -11.06
N VAL A 293 -15.15 -0.62 -10.68
CA VAL A 293 -14.46 -1.78 -10.09
C VAL A 293 -13.49 -2.40 -11.10
N LEU A 294 -13.93 -2.64 -12.35
CA LEU A 294 -13.09 -3.20 -13.40
C LEU A 294 -11.87 -2.32 -13.71
N GLU A 295 -12.06 -1.01 -13.91
CA GLU A 295 -10.96 -0.06 -14.17
C GLU A 295 -9.90 -0.09 -13.05
N ARG A 296 -10.32 -0.29 -11.79
CA ARG A 296 -9.41 -0.44 -10.66
C ARG A 296 -8.62 -1.75 -10.69
N VAL A 297 -9.25 -2.87 -11.04
CA VAL A 297 -8.54 -4.16 -11.18
C VAL A 297 -7.46 -4.08 -12.24
N LEU A 298 -7.78 -3.45 -13.39
CA LEU A 298 -6.82 -3.27 -14.48
C LEU A 298 -5.62 -2.42 -14.04
N ARG A 299 -5.85 -1.31 -13.32
CA ARG A 299 -4.76 -0.49 -12.78
C ARG A 299 -3.90 -1.26 -11.77
N ALA A 300 -4.51 -2.05 -10.89
CA ALA A 300 -3.79 -2.91 -9.95
C ALA A 300 -2.90 -3.94 -10.66
N MET A 301 -3.42 -4.59 -11.71
CA MET A 301 -2.67 -5.54 -12.54
C MET A 301 -1.44 -4.87 -13.17
N ARG A 302 -1.59 -3.67 -13.74
CA ARG A 302 -0.48 -2.91 -14.34
C ARG A 302 0.65 -2.61 -13.36
N PHE A 303 0.30 -2.26 -12.12
CA PHE A 303 1.29 -1.91 -11.12
C PHE A 303 2.07 -3.13 -10.61
N LEU A 304 1.35 -4.23 -10.35
CA LEU A 304 1.94 -5.40 -9.69
C LEU A 304 2.61 -6.38 -10.64
N ASP A 305 2.15 -6.43 -11.89
CA ASP A 305 2.77 -7.24 -12.93
C ASP A 305 2.83 -6.44 -14.23
N PRO A 306 3.91 -5.69 -14.48
CA PRO A 306 4.06 -4.93 -15.71
C PRO A 306 4.11 -5.81 -16.96
N LYS A 307 4.35 -7.12 -16.81
CA LYS A 307 4.33 -8.13 -17.88
C LYS A 307 3.02 -8.92 -17.94
N GLY A 308 2.12 -8.67 -16.99
CA GLY A 308 0.82 -9.32 -16.87
C GLY A 308 -0.04 -9.10 -18.10
N LEU A 309 -0.86 -10.10 -18.43
CA LEU A 309 -1.70 -10.08 -19.61
C LEU A 309 -3.16 -9.87 -19.22
N VAL A 310 -3.87 -9.03 -19.96
CA VAL A 310 -5.33 -8.91 -19.87
C VAL A 310 -5.96 -9.53 -21.10
N CYS A 311 -6.87 -10.46 -20.87
CA CYS A 311 -7.65 -11.08 -21.93
C CYS A 311 -9.14 -10.81 -21.72
N GLU A 312 -9.85 -10.46 -22.78
CA GLU A 312 -11.30 -10.33 -22.80
C GLU A 312 -11.94 -11.58 -23.37
N ALA A 313 -12.90 -12.15 -22.64
CA ALA A 313 -13.62 -13.35 -23.04
C ALA A 313 -15.12 -13.06 -23.19
N ALA A 314 -15.55 -12.18 -24.10
CA ALA A 314 -16.94 -12.03 -24.57
C ALA A 314 -17.09 -10.94 -25.65
N CYS A 315 -18.18 -10.97 -26.41
CA CYS A 315 -18.48 -10.06 -27.52
C CYS A 315 -19.47 -8.95 -27.11
N ALA A 316 -19.05 -8.03 -26.25
CA ALA A 316 -19.76 -6.77 -26.06
C ALA A 316 -18.73 -5.71 -25.67
N ALA A 317 -18.46 -4.77 -26.57
CA ALA A 317 -17.39 -3.80 -26.45
C ALA A 317 -17.55 -2.88 -25.22
N LEU A 318 -17.02 -3.29 -24.06
CA LEU A 318 -16.47 -2.30 -23.15
C LEU A 318 -15.23 -1.69 -23.81
N PRO A 319 -14.86 -0.45 -23.46
CA PRO A 319 -13.61 0.15 -23.91
C PRO A 319 -12.39 -0.53 -23.28
N LEU A 320 -12.43 -1.83 -22.96
CA LEU A 320 -11.36 -2.56 -22.26
C LEU A 320 -10.06 -2.49 -23.04
N ALA A 321 -10.10 -2.67 -24.35
CA ALA A 321 -8.95 -2.48 -25.24
C ALA A 321 -8.34 -1.07 -25.12
N ARG A 322 -9.20 -0.04 -25.11
CA ARG A 322 -8.77 1.36 -24.97
C ARG A 322 -8.22 1.64 -23.58
N THR A 323 -8.91 1.23 -22.53
CA THR A 323 -8.48 1.38 -21.14
C THR A 323 -7.14 0.69 -20.89
N CYS A 324 -6.96 -0.52 -21.42
CA CYS A 324 -5.69 -1.24 -21.35
C CYS A 324 -4.59 -0.49 -22.11
N ALA A 325 -4.88 0.03 -23.31
CA ALA A 325 -3.93 0.84 -24.07
C ALA A 325 -3.53 2.13 -23.32
N ASP A 326 -4.51 2.85 -22.76
CA ASP A 326 -4.30 4.10 -22.02
C ASP A 326 -3.38 3.90 -20.79
N ILE A 327 -3.45 2.74 -20.13
CA ILE A 327 -2.60 2.39 -18.97
C ILE A 327 -1.38 1.54 -19.34
N GLY A 328 -1.18 1.24 -20.62
CA GLY A 328 -0.04 0.49 -21.15
C GLY A 328 -0.03 -1.01 -20.83
N LEU A 329 -1.20 -1.64 -20.62
CA LEU A 329 -1.32 -3.08 -20.44
C LEU A 329 -1.46 -3.83 -21.78
N PRO A 330 -0.78 -4.97 -21.95
CA PRO A 330 -1.05 -5.91 -23.03
C PRO A 330 -2.51 -6.41 -22.98
N TYR A 331 -3.23 -6.26 -24.09
CA TYR A 331 -4.63 -6.66 -24.22
C TYR A 331 -4.85 -7.64 -25.37
N HIS A 332 -5.66 -8.67 -25.14
CA HIS A 332 -6.11 -9.61 -26.17
C HIS A 332 -7.61 -9.88 -26.09
N ASN A 333 -8.24 -9.97 -27.24
CA ASN A 333 -9.64 -10.38 -27.35
C ASN A 333 -9.73 -11.86 -27.72
N LEU A 334 -10.50 -12.64 -26.95
CA LEU A 334 -10.65 -14.08 -27.08
C LEU A 334 -11.91 -14.51 -27.84
N THR A 335 -12.68 -13.56 -28.36
CA THR A 335 -13.94 -13.82 -29.10
C THR A 335 -13.79 -14.65 -30.37
N GLU A 336 -12.57 -14.80 -30.91
CA GLU A 336 -12.30 -15.58 -32.13
C GLU A 336 -11.75 -16.99 -31.87
N ALA A 337 -11.53 -17.38 -30.62
CA ALA A 337 -10.93 -18.68 -30.32
C ALA A 337 -12.00 -19.79 -30.28
N ARG A 338 -12.00 -20.68 -31.28
CA ARG A 338 -12.42 -22.09 -31.09
C ARG A 338 -11.77 -22.62 -29.79
N PRO A 339 -12.32 -23.64 -29.11
CA PRO A 339 -11.70 -24.22 -27.92
C PRO A 339 -10.29 -24.73 -28.28
N LEU A 340 -9.29 -23.86 -28.06
CA LEU A 340 -7.88 -24.12 -28.27
C LEU A 340 -7.43 -25.13 -27.22
N ALA A 341 -6.55 -26.07 -27.59
CA ALA A 341 -5.98 -26.98 -26.62
C ALA A 341 -5.00 -26.25 -25.70
N ALA A 342 -4.67 -26.83 -24.53
CA ALA A 342 -3.70 -26.23 -23.60
C ALA A 342 -2.34 -25.92 -24.24
N ALA A 343 -1.91 -26.73 -25.21
CA ALA A 343 -0.67 -26.52 -25.97
C ALA A 343 -0.70 -25.22 -26.80
N ASP A 344 -1.84 -24.90 -27.40
CA ASP A 344 -2.01 -23.70 -28.23
C ASP A 344 -1.94 -22.42 -27.37
N TRP A 345 -2.45 -22.49 -26.13
CA TRP A 345 -2.36 -21.40 -25.16
C TRP A 345 -0.93 -21.18 -24.68
N ALA A 346 -0.20 -22.25 -24.37
CA ALA A 346 1.20 -22.14 -24.01
C ALA A 346 2.03 -21.53 -25.14
N GLU A 347 1.76 -21.92 -26.40
CA GLU A 347 2.41 -21.35 -27.58
C GLU A 347 2.03 -19.88 -27.80
N LEU A 348 0.75 -19.53 -27.68
CA LEU A 348 0.26 -18.16 -27.81
C LEU A 348 0.90 -17.24 -26.75
N LEU A 349 0.89 -17.66 -25.48
CA LEU A 349 1.52 -16.93 -24.39
C LEU A 349 3.05 -16.82 -24.60
N ALA A 350 3.70 -17.88 -25.05
CA ALA A 350 5.15 -17.89 -25.28
C ALA A 350 5.57 -16.99 -26.46
N ARG A 351 4.77 -16.93 -27.53
CA ARG A 351 5.04 -16.13 -28.73
C ARG A 351 4.66 -14.66 -28.53
N ARG A 352 3.49 -14.39 -27.95
CA ARG A 352 2.92 -13.04 -27.89
C ARG A 352 3.22 -12.29 -26.61
N ALA A 353 3.42 -13.00 -25.50
CA ALA A 353 3.60 -12.40 -24.18
C ALA A 353 4.94 -12.75 -23.53
N ALA A 354 5.86 -13.38 -24.28
CA ALA A 354 7.15 -13.86 -23.79
C ALA A 354 7.07 -14.74 -22.53
N TYR A 355 5.92 -15.38 -22.32
CA TYR A 355 5.71 -16.29 -21.21
C TYR A 355 6.70 -17.46 -21.30
N ARG A 356 7.31 -17.79 -20.18
CA ARG A 356 8.17 -18.97 -20.01
C ARG A 356 7.65 -19.70 -18.78
N PRO A 357 7.11 -20.92 -18.93
CA PRO A 357 6.67 -21.71 -17.78
C PRO A 357 7.80 -21.80 -16.77
N SER A 358 7.54 -21.47 -15.49
CA SER A 358 8.55 -21.70 -14.47
C SER A 358 8.82 -23.20 -14.42
N ARG A 359 10.11 -23.55 -14.45
CA ARG A 359 10.51 -24.91 -14.12
C ARG A 359 10.20 -25.10 -12.64
N GLN A 360 9.43 -26.12 -12.32
CA GLN A 360 9.22 -26.50 -10.93
C GLN A 360 10.60 -26.85 -10.34
N MET A 361 11.07 -26.07 -9.38
CA MET A 361 12.30 -26.38 -8.67
C MET A 361 12.04 -27.60 -7.80
N THR A 362 12.86 -28.62 -7.99
CA THR A 362 12.79 -29.87 -7.25
C THR A 362 13.79 -29.88 -6.11
N ILE A 363 14.91 -29.16 -6.25
CA ILE A 363 16.00 -29.17 -5.27
C ILE A 363 16.59 -27.78 -5.11
N SER A 364 16.40 -27.18 -3.93
CA SER A 364 17.06 -25.95 -3.51
C SER A 364 18.10 -26.27 -2.44
N VAL A 365 19.33 -25.82 -2.61
CA VAL A 365 20.40 -26.01 -1.62
C VAL A 365 20.67 -24.69 -0.91
N ILE A 366 20.58 -24.68 0.42
CA ILE A 366 20.84 -23.49 1.24
C ILE A 366 22.23 -23.62 1.87
N VAL A 367 23.08 -22.61 1.66
CA VAL A 367 24.47 -22.58 2.12
C VAL A 367 24.67 -21.40 3.08
N PRO A 368 24.51 -21.60 4.40
CA PRO A 368 24.86 -20.61 5.40
C PRO A 368 26.38 -20.55 5.59
N ASN A 369 26.95 -19.34 5.58
CA ASN A 369 28.37 -19.08 5.71
C ASN A 369 28.64 -18.06 6.81
N TYR A 370 29.50 -18.41 7.76
CA TYR A 370 30.05 -17.52 8.77
C TYR A 370 31.53 -17.83 8.94
N ASN A 371 32.42 -16.90 8.63
CA ASN A 371 33.87 -17.02 8.83
C ASN A 371 34.55 -18.29 8.21
N HIS A 372 33.93 -18.89 7.19
CA HIS A 372 34.36 -20.14 6.54
C HIS A 372 34.71 -19.98 5.06
N ALA A 373 35.06 -18.77 4.62
CA ALA A 373 35.35 -18.44 3.22
C ALA A 373 36.38 -19.39 2.55
N ARG A 374 37.38 -19.89 3.31
CA ARG A 374 38.41 -20.81 2.81
C ARG A 374 37.89 -22.18 2.36
N TYR A 375 36.68 -22.57 2.74
CA TYR A 375 36.06 -23.85 2.35
C TYR A 375 34.93 -23.68 1.34
N LEU A 376 34.67 -22.44 0.90
CA LEU A 376 33.50 -22.15 0.08
C LEU A 376 33.57 -22.84 -1.28
N ASP A 377 34.76 -22.85 -1.90
CA ASP A 377 34.97 -23.48 -3.22
C ASP A 377 34.72 -24.99 -3.16
N GLU A 378 35.32 -25.69 -2.19
CA GLU A 378 35.12 -27.14 -2.00
C GLU A 378 33.65 -27.46 -1.68
N ARG A 379 32.99 -26.62 -0.88
CA ARG A 379 31.59 -26.79 -0.50
C ARG A 379 30.66 -26.62 -1.70
N LEU A 380 30.83 -25.57 -2.49
CA LEU A 380 30.03 -25.34 -3.70
C LEU A 380 30.32 -26.40 -4.76
N ALA A 381 31.58 -26.82 -4.93
CA ALA A 381 31.93 -27.93 -5.82
C ALA A 381 31.22 -29.22 -5.42
N SER A 382 31.22 -29.57 -4.13
CA SER A 382 30.55 -30.79 -3.64
C SER A 382 29.03 -30.81 -3.89
N ILE A 383 28.41 -29.64 -3.95
CA ILE A 383 26.98 -29.46 -4.25
C ILE A 383 26.73 -29.59 -5.76
N LEU A 384 27.57 -28.95 -6.58
CA LEU A 384 27.44 -28.94 -8.04
C LEU A 384 27.81 -30.28 -8.69
N GLU A 385 28.66 -31.07 -8.04
CA GLU A 385 29.11 -32.39 -8.49
C GLU A 385 28.14 -33.53 -8.14
N GLN A 386 27.05 -33.25 -7.42
CA GLN A 386 26.03 -34.24 -7.14
C GLN A 386 25.42 -34.79 -8.44
N ARG A 387 25.15 -36.10 -8.44
CA ARG A 387 24.51 -36.80 -9.57
C ARG A 387 23.14 -36.22 -9.91
N LEU A 388 22.48 -35.65 -8.90
CA LEU A 388 21.26 -34.88 -9.01
C LEU A 388 21.60 -33.42 -8.66
N ARG A 389 21.66 -32.56 -9.67
CA ARG A 389 22.05 -31.16 -9.49
C ARG A 389 20.92 -30.36 -8.87
N PRO A 390 21.22 -29.43 -7.95
CA PRO A 390 20.21 -28.52 -7.45
C PRO A 390 19.72 -27.61 -8.57
N ASP A 391 18.44 -27.26 -8.55
CA ASP A 391 17.88 -26.27 -9.47
C ASP A 391 18.31 -24.85 -9.05
N GLU A 392 18.54 -24.60 -7.75
CA GLU A 392 19.11 -23.35 -7.21
C GLU A 392 20.02 -23.57 -5.99
N ILE A 393 20.93 -22.62 -5.77
CA ILE A 393 21.76 -22.52 -4.55
C ILE A 393 21.50 -21.14 -3.93
N ILE A 394 21.01 -21.13 -2.68
CA ILE A 394 20.76 -19.92 -1.89
C ILE A 394 21.91 -19.77 -0.91
N PHE A 395 22.78 -18.80 -1.15
CA PHE A 395 23.92 -18.49 -0.28
C PHE A 395 23.53 -17.43 0.75
N LEU A 396 23.75 -17.72 2.04
CA LEU A 396 23.48 -16.80 3.14
C LEU A 396 24.80 -16.47 3.83
N ASP A 397 25.24 -15.22 3.72
CA ASP A 397 26.43 -14.74 4.43
C ASP A 397 26.02 -14.09 5.75
N ASP A 398 26.37 -14.71 6.86
CA ASP A 398 25.96 -14.32 8.22
C ASP A 398 27.01 -13.42 8.91
N GLY A 399 27.62 -12.52 8.13
CA GLY A 399 28.51 -11.41 8.52
C GLY A 399 29.19 -11.51 9.87
#